data_AF-L7MGX9-F1
#
_entry.id   AF-L7MGX9-F1
#
_cell.length_a   1.000
_cell.length_b   1.000
_cell.length_c   1.000
_cell.angle_alpha   90.00
_cell.angle_beta   90.00
_cell.angle_gamma   90.00
#
_symmetry.space_group_name_H-M   'P 1'
#
loop_
_entity.id
_entity.type
_entity.pdbx_description
1 polymer ?
#
loop_
_entity_poly.entity_id
_entity_poly.type
_entity_poly.pdbx_seq_one_letter_code
_entity_poly.pdbx_strand_id
1 'polypeptide(L)'
;KQDISKLEGVQRKAITFIFNKYGPHDSPTVLMETAGIDTLQCRAKIARLKFMHLLIHNKVNIYVTQLITSLQTRPTRHNHTQMLTEYTFHTACFRNSFFPLDIREWNNLPLHIIESTSLT
;
A
#
# COMPACT_ATOMS: atom_id res chain seq x y z
N LYS A 1 4.09 16.45 2.10
CA LYS A 1 5.30 15.90 1.41
C LYS A 1 6.58 16.21 2.17
N GLN A 2 6.75 17.42 2.74
CA GLN A 2 7.96 17.81 3.46
C GLN A 2 8.29 16.89 4.67
N ASP A 3 7.28 16.39 5.37
CA ASP A 3 7.48 15.55 6.56
C ASP A 3 7.92 14.13 6.22
N ILE A 4 7.47 13.58 5.09
CA ILE A 4 7.92 12.28 4.58
C ILE A 4 9.41 12.33 4.29
N SER A 5 9.89 13.37 3.60
CA SER A 5 11.32 13.52 3.29
C SER A 5 12.17 13.66 4.55
N LYS A 6 11.65 14.31 5.60
CA LYS A 6 12.34 14.40 6.90
C LYS A 6 12.45 13.04 7.58
N LEU A 7 11.37 12.28 7.64
CA LEU A 7 11.34 10.93 8.23
C LEU A 7 12.26 9.96 7.47
N GLU A 8 12.20 9.98 6.14
CA GLU A 8 13.11 9.21 5.27
C GLU A 8 14.57 9.63 5.47
N GLY A 9 14.83 10.92 5.69
CA GLY A 9 16.15 11.42 6.02
C GLY A 9 16.73 10.80 7.29
N VAL A 10 15.90 10.58 8.32
CA VAL A 10 16.32 9.87 9.55
C VAL A 10 16.68 8.42 9.25
N GLN A 11 15.87 7.73 8.45
CA GLN A 11 16.11 6.32 8.09
C GLN A 11 17.40 6.15 7.28
N ARG A 12 17.63 7.04 6.31
CA ARG A 12 18.88 7.04 5.52
C ARG A 12 20.11 7.25 6.39
N LYS A 13 20.07 8.21 7.32
CA LYS A 13 21.17 8.44 8.28
C LYS A 13 21.43 7.23 9.18
N ALA A 14 20.36 6.58 9.66
CA ALA A 14 20.50 5.38 10.47
C ALA A 14 21.18 4.25 9.68
N ILE A 15 20.87 4.09 8.40
CA ILE A 15 21.46 3.07 7.54
C ILE A 15 22.95 3.31 7.28
N THR A 16 23.33 4.55 6.96
CA THR A 16 24.73 4.97 6.87
C THR A 16 25.52 4.59 8.14
N PHE A 17 24.91 4.79 9.31
CA PHE A 17 25.52 4.43 10.60
C PHE A 17 25.65 2.92 10.81
N ILE A 18 24.58 2.15 10.56
CA ILE A 18 24.56 0.68 10.72
C ILE A 18 25.61 0.01 9.84
N PHE A 19 25.74 0.43 8.59
CA PHE A 19 26.70 -0.15 7.65
C PHE A 19 28.11 0.45 7.77
N ASN A 20 28.30 1.47 8.63
CA ASN A 20 29.56 2.21 8.77
C ASN A 20 30.08 2.75 7.43
N LYS A 21 29.17 3.28 6.59
CA LYS A 21 29.43 3.72 5.21
C LYS A 21 29.16 5.21 5.05
N TYR A 22 30.22 6.02 4.97
CA TYR A 22 30.13 7.49 4.92
C TYR A 22 30.81 8.10 3.69
N GLY A 23 31.26 7.28 2.75
CA GLY A 23 31.98 7.73 1.56
C GLY A 23 31.08 8.46 0.56
N PRO A 24 31.66 9.27 -0.34
CA PRO A 24 30.90 10.00 -1.36
C PRO A 24 30.22 9.09 -2.40
N HIS A 25 30.66 7.83 -2.52
CA HIS A 25 30.08 6.82 -3.39
C HIS A 25 29.14 5.84 -2.65
N ASP A 26 29.02 5.97 -1.32
CA ASP A 26 28.12 5.14 -0.55
C ASP A 26 26.69 5.70 -0.70
N SER A 27 25.86 5.02 -1.49
CA SER A 27 24.47 5.41 -1.68
C SER A 27 23.59 4.86 -0.55
N PRO A 28 22.95 5.70 0.28
CA PRO A 28 22.05 5.24 1.33
C PRO A 28 20.85 4.45 0.78
N THR A 29 20.41 4.77 -0.44
CA THR A 29 19.31 4.05 -1.11
C THR A 29 19.70 2.60 -1.41
N VAL A 30 20.92 2.37 -1.92
CA VAL A 30 21.43 1.02 -2.20
C VAL A 30 21.61 0.23 -0.90
N LEU A 31 22.07 0.89 0.16
CA LEU A 31 22.18 0.26 1.48
C LEU A 31 20.81 -0.11 2.07
N MET A 32 19.79 0.73 1.87
CA MET A 32 18.41 0.42 2.26
C MET A 32 17.88 -0.81 1.50
N GLU A 33 18.08 -0.87 0.18
CA GLU A 33 17.71 -2.03 -0.63
C GLU A 33 18.45 -3.30 -0.18
N THR A 34 19.76 -3.19 0.08
CA THR A 34 20.59 -4.30 0.60
C THR A 34 20.10 -4.78 1.97
N ALA A 35 19.60 -3.87 2.81
CA ALA A 35 19.01 -4.17 4.10
C ALA A 35 17.56 -4.68 4.02
N GLY A 36 16.95 -4.70 2.82
CA GLY A 36 15.53 -5.04 2.65
C GLY A 36 14.57 -4.01 3.27
N ILE A 37 15.00 -2.75 3.41
CA ILE A 37 14.18 -1.70 4.00
C ILE A 37 13.45 -0.93 2.91
N ASP A 38 12.14 -1.20 2.83
CA ASP A 38 11.25 -0.45 1.98
C ASP A 38 11.12 1.02 2.39
N THR A 39 10.83 1.88 1.40
CA THR A 39 10.47 3.27 1.66
C THR A 39 9.21 3.36 2.53
N LEU A 40 9.07 4.45 3.28
CA LEU A 40 7.89 4.79 4.05
C LEU A 40 6.63 4.79 3.20
N GLN A 41 6.72 5.27 1.95
CA GLN A 41 5.60 5.24 1.02
C GLN A 41 5.17 3.80 0.69
N CYS A 42 6.13 2.92 0.39
CA CYS A 42 5.88 1.50 0.15
C CYS A 42 5.25 0.84 1.39
N ARG A 43 5.84 1.04 2.57
CA ARG A 43 5.31 0.48 3.82
C ARG A 43 3.90 0.99 4.15
N ALA A 44 3.64 2.28 3.95
CA ALA A 44 2.31 2.86 4.17
C ALA A 44 1.28 2.29 3.19
N LYS A 45 1.67 2.08 1.92
CA LYS A 45 0.82 1.40 0.93
C LYS A 45 0.53 -0.04 1.32
N ILE A 46 1.55 -0.81 1.70
CA ILE A 46 1.38 -2.20 2.15
C ILE A 46 0.46 -2.26 3.36
N ALA A 47 0.67 -1.41 4.38
CA ALA A 47 -0.17 -1.39 5.58
C ALA A 47 -1.65 -1.08 5.25
N ARG A 48 -1.89 -0.10 4.38
CA ARG A 48 -3.22 0.25 3.87
C ARG A 48 -3.91 -0.94 3.17
N LEU A 49 -3.21 -1.60 2.24
CA LEU A 49 -3.72 -2.77 1.53
C LEU A 49 -3.94 -3.98 2.45
N LYS A 50 -3.05 -4.22 3.42
CA LYS A 50 -3.24 -5.26 4.46
C LYS A 50 -4.51 -4.96 5.28
N PHE A 51 -4.74 -3.71 5.64
CA PHE A 51 -5.96 -3.31 6.34
C PHE A 51 -7.21 -3.47 5.46
N MET A 52 -7.14 -3.11 4.17
CA MET A 52 -8.22 -3.36 3.20
C MET A 52 -8.58 -4.85 3.10
N HIS A 53 -7.58 -5.74 3.02
CA HIS A 53 -7.80 -7.18 3.07
C HIS A 53 -8.54 -7.59 4.36
N LEU A 54 -8.11 -7.09 5.53
CA LEU A 54 -8.80 -7.38 6.79
C LEU A 54 -10.27 -6.92 6.80
N LEU A 55 -10.57 -5.77 6.19
CA LEU A 55 -11.94 -5.27 6.03
C LEU A 55 -12.78 -6.19 5.13
N ILE A 56 -12.28 -6.55 3.95
CA ILE A 56 -12.98 -7.41 2.99
C ILE A 56 -13.27 -8.79 3.58
N HIS A 57 -12.34 -9.33 4.37
CA HIS A 57 -12.48 -10.64 5.01
C HIS A 57 -13.18 -10.59 6.38
N ASN A 58 -13.82 -9.47 6.75
CA ASN A 58 -14.52 -9.27 8.02
C ASN A 58 -13.68 -9.65 9.26
N LYS A 59 -12.37 -9.37 9.21
CA LYS A 59 -11.44 -9.62 10.32
C LYS A 59 -11.33 -8.44 11.29
N VAL A 60 -12.06 -7.35 11.01
CA VAL A 60 -12.14 -6.15 11.86
C VAL A 60 -13.60 -5.91 12.23
N ASN A 61 -13.86 -5.47 13.46
CA ASN A 61 -15.20 -5.14 13.93
C ASN A 61 -15.68 -3.77 13.40
N ILE A 62 -15.75 -3.63 12.08
CA ILE A 62 -16.24 -2.44 11.38
C ILE A 62 -17.37 -2.89 10.43
N TYR A 63 -18.45 -2.11 10.37
CA TYR A 63 -19.55 -2.38 9.43
C TYR A 63 -19.16 -1.96 8.01
N VAL A 64 -18.45 -2.86 7.32
CA VAL A 64 -17.86 -2.60 5.99
C VAL A 64 -18.91 -2.53 4.87
N THR A 65 -20.08 -3.12 5.06
CA THR A 65 -21.14 -3.23 4.04
C THR A 65 -21.69 -1.89 3.55
N GLN A 66 -21.56 -0.82 4.36
CA GLN A 66 -21.96 0.55 3.96
C GLN A 66 -20.85 1.31 3.23
N LEU A 67 -19.60 0.84 3.33
CA LEU A 67 -18.41 1.53 2.85
C LEU A 67 -17.77 0.82 1.65
N ILE A 68 -18.08 -0.45 1.43
CA ILE A 68 -17.51 -1.22 0.33
C ILE A 68 -18.61 -2.01 -0.34
N THR A 69 -18.68 -1.89 -1.66
CA THR A 69 -19.59 -2.67 -2.50
C THR A 69 -18.78 -3.55 -3.42
N SER A 70 -19.07 -4.85 -3.44
CA SER A 70 -18.45 -5.78 -4.40
C SER A 70 -18.92 -5.44 -5.82
N LEU A 71 -17.97 -5.44 -6.76
CA LEU A 71 -18.27 -5.19 -8.15
C LEU A 71 -18.93 -6.44 -8.75
N GLN A 72 -20.26 -6.43 -8.88
CA GLN A 72 -21.03 -7.52 -9.49
C GLN A 72 -20.97 -7.47 -11.03
N THR A 73 -19.76 -7.53 -11.59
CA THR A 73 -19.56 -7.66 -13.04
C THR A 73 -19.16 -9.07 -13.41
N ARG A 74 -19.50 -9.48 -14.63
CA ARG A 74 -19.07 -10.79 -15.14
C ARG A 74 -17.54 -10.88 -15.11
N PRO A 75 -16.96 -12.01 -14.66
CA PRO A 75 -15.52 -12.18 -14.67
C PRO A 75 -15.01 -12.06 -16.11
N THR A 76 -14.05 -11.18 -16.32
CA THR A 76 -13.32 -11.04 -17.58
C THR A 76 -11.86 -11.37 -17.32
N ARG A 77 -11.04 -11.48 -18.36
CA ARG A 77 -9.58 -11.70 -18.20
C ARG A 77 -8.89 -10.60 -17.37
N HIS A 78 -9.53 -9.45 -17.18
CA HIS A 78 -9.01 -8.31 -16.43
C HIS A 78 -9.70 -8.12 -15.07
N ASN A 79 -10.72 -8.92 -14.74
CA ASN A 79 -11.50 -8.77 -13.52
C ASN A 79 -11.36 -10.01 -12.63
N HIS A 80 -11.06 -9.81 -11.35
CA HIS A 80 -11.01 -10.87 -10.35
C HIS A 80 -12.26 -10.86 -9.46
N THR A 81 -12.51 -11.96 -8.75
CA THR A 81 -13.73 -12.19 -7.94
C THR A 81 -13.89 -11.23 -6.77
N GLN A 82 -12.79 -10.63 -6.30
CA GLN A 82 -12.76 -9.69 -5.18
C GLN A 82 -12.67 -8.21 -5.60
N MET A 83 -13.05 -7.89 -6.85
CA MET A 83 -13.09 -6.49 -7.28
C MET A 83 -14.17 -5.71 -6.53
N LEU A 84 -13.89 -4.43 -6.29
CA LEU A 84 -14.75 -3.50 -5.56
C LEU A 84 -15.19 -2.36 -6.48
N THR A 85 -16.39 -1.85 -6.25
CA THR A 85 -16.90 -0.69 -6.97
C THR A 85 -16.09 0.55 -6.59
N GLU A 86 -15.52 1.24 -7.58
CA GLU A 86 -14.77 2.46 -7.35
C GLU A 86 -15.67 3.63 -6.96
N TYR A 87 -15.18 4.49 -6.06
CA TYR A 87 -15.83 5.75 -5.71
C TYR A 87 -15.68 6.78 -6.83
N THR A 88 -16.75 7.53 -7.09
CA THR A 88 -16.67 8.78 -7.85
C THR A 88 -16.18 9.90 -6.94
N PHE A 89 -15.29 10.75 -7.45
CA PHE A 89 -14.72 11.86 -6.69
C PHE A 89 -14.56 13.10 -7.57
N HIS A 90 -14.80 14.27 -6.97
CA HIS A 90 -14.64 15.58 -7.62
C HIS A 90 -13.51 16.42 -7.01
N THR A 91 -12.91 15.95 -5.92
CA THR A 91 -11.80 16.65 -5.23
C THR A 91 -10.59 15.74 -5.06
N ALA A 92 -9.40 16.33 -5.13
CA ALA A 92 -8.15 15.61 -4.86
C ALA A 92 -8.06 15.12 -3.41
N CYS A 93 -8.69 15.84 -2.48
CA CYS A 93 -8.75 15.43 -1.07
C CYS A 93 -9.51 14.10 -0.92
N PHE A 94 -10.73 14.02 -1.46
CA PHE A 94 -11.50 12.78 -1.38
C PHE A 94 -10.87 11.65 -2.19
N ARG A 95 -10.34 11.95 -3.39
CA ARG A 95 -9.59 10.98 -4.21
C ARG A 95 -8.44 10.30 -3.45
N ASN A 96 -7.73 11.07 -2.61
CA ASN A 96 -6.58 10.58 -1.85
C ASN A 96 -6.95 10.15 -0.42
N SER A 97 -8.25 10.10 -0.08
CA SER A 97 -8.71 9.49 1.16
C SER A 97 -8.63 7.97 1.08
N PHE A 98 -8.71 7.30 2.23
CA PHE A 98 -8.48 5.86 2.37
C PHE A 98 -9.27 5.02 1.35
N PHE A 99 -10.61 5.07 1.36
CA PHE A 99 -11.41 4.17 0.52
C PHE A 99 -11.21 4.38 -0.99
N PRO A 100 -11.33 5.60 -1.55
CA PRO A 100 -11.17 5.80 -2.99
C PRO A 100 -9.76 5.46 -3.49
N LEU A 101 -8.73 5.70 -2.68
CA LEU A 101 -7.35 5.38 -3.03
C LEU A 101 -7.10 3.86 -2.94
N ASP A 102 -7.44 3.27 -1.81
CA ASP A 102 -7.13 1.86 -1.52
C ASP A 102 -7.95 0.91 -2.39
N ILE A 103 -9.21 1.22 -2.68
CA ILE A 103 -10.04 0.41 -3.60
C ILE A 103 -9.44 0.39 -5.00
N ARG A 104 -8.96 1.54 -5.48
CA ARG A 104 -8.27 1.60 -6.77
C ARG A 104 -6.98 0.80 -6.75
N GLU A 105 -6.17 0.93 -5.70
CA GLU A 105 -4.94 0.15 -5.58
C GLU A 105 -5.23 -1.35 -5.46
N TRP A 106 -6.28 -1.75 -4.74
CA TRP A 106 -6.76 -3.12 -4.59
C TRP A 106 -7.21 -3.73 -5.92
N ASN A 107 -8.05 -3.02 -6.68
CA ASN A 107 -8.54 -3.49 -7.98
C ASN A 107 -7.41 -3.64 -9.02
N ASN A 108 -6.28 -2.97 -8.83
CA ASN A 108 -5.09 -3.08 -9.67
C ASN A 108 -4.10 -4.16 -9.19
N LEU A 109 -4.42 -4.90 -8.12
CA LEU A 109 -3.55 -5.98 -7.65
C LEU A 109 -3.57 -7.15 -8.65
N PRO A 110 -2.40 -7.78 -8.88
CA PRO A 110 -2.33 -9.04 -9.63
C PRO A 110 -3.17 -10.14 -8.97
N LEU A 111 -3.82 -10.95 -9.81
CA LEU A 111 -4.69 -12.05 -9.36
C LEU A 111 -3.99 -13.00 -8.36
N HIS A 112 -2.72 -13.34 -8.61
CA HIS A 112 -1.96 -14.24 -7.73
C HIS A 112 -1.75 -13.71 -6.31
N ILE A 113 -1.78 -12.38 -6.11
CA ILE A 113 -1.67 -11.78 -4.77
C ILE A 113 -3.01 -11.86 -4.06
N ILE A 114 -4.11 -11.63 -4.79
CA ILE A 114 -5.47 -11.64 -4.25
C ILE A 114 -5.89 -13.07 -3.86
N GLU A 115 -5.49 -14.07 -4.64
CA GLU A 115 -5.77 -15.48 -4.34
C GLU A 115 -4.89 -16.04 -3.20
N SER A 116 -3.80 -15.35 -2.84
CA SER A 116 -2.96 -15.73 -1.71
C SER A 116 -3.76 -15.65 -0.41
N THR A 117 -3.98 -16.79 0.23
CA THR A 117 -4.74 -16.87 1.50
C THR A 117 -3.94 -16.35 2.70
N SER A 118 -2.63 -16.13 2.53
CA SER A 118 -1.72 -15.68 3.58
C SER A 118 -1.18 -14.27 3.34
N LEU A 119 -1.24 -13.44 4.37
CA LEU A 119 -0.61 -12.11 4.44
C LEU A 119 0.88 -12.25 4.78
N THR A 120 1.73 -12.60 3.82
CA THR A 120 3.18 -12.43 3.96
C THR A 120 3.55 -10.97 3.74
#